data_AF-A0A970GX50-F1
#
_entry.id   AF-A0A970GX50-F1
#
_cell.length_a   1.000
_cell.length_b   1.000
_cell.length_c   1.000
_cell.angle_alpha   90.00
_cell.angle_beta   90.00
_cell.angle_gamma   90.00
#
_symmetry.space_group_name_H-M   'P 1'
#
loop_
_entity.id
_entity.type
_entity.pdbx_description
1 polymer ?
#
loop_
_entity_poly.entity_id
_entity_poly.type
_entity_poly.pdbx_seq_one_letter_code
_entity_poly.pdbx_strand_id
1 'polypeptide(L)' 'ATASAATTPPPADAPAAAVTPARPPSVRATPRARRLAQAHGLDLAAIQQQAGVDLITESVLQPFLPKEQP' A
#
# COMPACT_ATOMS: atom_id res chain seq x y z
N ALA A 1 -28.08 -33.25 52.03
CA ALA A 1 -28.53 -33.52 50.65
C ALA A 1 -27.99 -32.38 49.77
N THR A 2 -26.86 -32.57 49.06
CA THR A 2 -26.73 -33.06 47.65
C THR A 2 -27.47 -32.15 46.66
N ALA A 3 -26.92 -31.56 45.58
CA ALA A 3 -25.77 -31.86 44.70
C ALA A 3 -25.35 -30.56 43.93
N SER A 4 -24.07 -30.30 43.57
CA SER A 4 -23.42 -30.51 42.24
C SER A 4 -24.28 -30.16 41.00
N ALA A 5 -23.85 -29.46 39.93
CA ALA A 5 -22.53 -29.32 39.27
C ALA A 5 -22.53 -28.07 38.34
N ALA A 6 -21.45 -27.28 38.28
CA ALA A 6 -20.45 -27.19 37.20
C ALA A 6 -20.93 -26.79 35.78
N THR A 7 -20.42 -25.67 35.25
CA THR A 7 -19.77 -25.59 33.91
C THR A 7 -19.22 -24.19 33.57
N THR A 8 -17.97 -24.24 33.11
CA THR A 8 -17.00 -23.28 32.55
C THR A 8 -17.52 -22.30 31.45
N PRO A 9 -16.85 -21.14 31.26
CA PRO A 9 -17.22 -20.08 30.30
C PRO A 9 -16.92 -20.42 28.83
N PRO A 10 -17.58 -19.74 27.88
CA PRO A 10 -16.98 -19.45 26.57
C PRO A 10 -16.26 -18.09 26.58
N PRO A 11 -15.02 -18.01 26.06
CA PRO A 11 -14.40 -16.75 25.67
C PRO A 11 -14.97 -16.36 24.30
N ALA A 12 -15.56 -15.17 24.19
CA ALA A 12 -15.93 -14.60 22.90
C ALA A 12 -15.17 -13.29 22.75
N ASP A 13 -13.90 -13.46 22.37
CA ASP A 13 -13.19 -12.65 21.39
C ASP A 13 -13.90 -11.33 21.05
N ALA A 14 -13.54 -10.27 21.77
CA ALA A 14 -13.78 -8.93 21.29
C ALA A 14 -13.11 -8.85 19.91
N PRO A 15 -13.81 -8.44 18.84
CA PRO A 15 -13.24 -8.48 17.52
C PRO A 15 -11.97 -7.65 17.55
N ALA A 16 -10.84 -8.34 17.34
CA ALA A 16 -9.57 -7.73 17.06
C ALA A 16 -9.86 -6.59 16.08
N ALA A 17 -9.57 -5.36 16.50
CA ALA A 17 -9.76 -4.17 15.71
C ALA A 17 -9.24 -4.47 14.31
N ALA A 18 -10.17 -4.60 13.36
CA ALA A 18 -9.83 -4.79 11.98
C ALA A 18 -9.02 -3.56 11.60
N VAL A 19 -7.70 -3.73 11.62
CA VAL A 19 -6.75 -2.82 11.00
C VAL A 19 -7.16 -2.79 9.56
N THR A 20 -8.04 -1.84 9.25
CA THR A 20 -8.43 -1.53 7.89
C THR A 20 -7.12 -1.26 7.19
N PRO A 21 -6.71 -2.06 6.19
CA PRO A 21 -5.45 -1.81 5.51
C PRO A 21 -5.56 -0.40 4.99
N ALA A 22 -4.73 0.49 5.54
CA ALA A 22 -4.66 1.88 5.13
C ALA A 22 -4.54 1.83 3.61
N ARG A 23 -5.60 2.29 2.91
CA ARG A 23 -5.65 2.24 1.45
C ARG A 23 -4.31 2.77 0.95
N PRO A 24 -3.56 2.01 0.15
CA PRO A 24 -2.24 2.46 -0.27
C PRO A 24 -2.40 3.86 -0.85
N PRO A 25 -1.56 4.82 -0.45
CA PRO A 25 -1.67 6.20 -0.92
C PRO A 25 -1.75 6.15 -2.44
N SER A 26 -2.87 6.61 -3.00
CA SER A 26 -3.06 6.58 -4.43
C SER A 26 -2.07 7.57 -5.03
N VAL A 27 -1.00 7.02 -5.60
CA VAL A 27 0.04 7.82 -6.23
C VAL A 27 -0.58 8.58 -7.39
N ARG A 28 -0.43 9.90 -7.38
CA ARG A 28 -0.87 10.73 -8.48
C ARG A 28 0.24 10.74 -9.52
N ALA A 29 -0.04 10.13 -10.66
CA ALA A 29 0.86 10.13 -11.80
C ALA A 29 0.08 10.44 -13.08
N THR A 30 0.70 11.14 -14.02
CA THR A 30 0.11 11.31 -15.36
C THR A 30 0.02 9.97 -16.08
N PRO A 31 -0.92 9.79 -17.04
CA PRO A 31 -1.07 8.52 -17.75
C PRO A 31 0.21 8.06 -18.45
N ARG A 32 1.00 9.00 -18.98
CA ARG A 32 2.29 8.71 -19.61
C ARG A 32 3.34 8.23 -18.60
N ALA A 33 3.47 8.94 -17.47
CA ALA A 33 4.40 8.56 -16.40
C ALA A 33 4.06 7.17 -15.85
N ARG A 34 2.76 6.87 -15.69
CA ARG A 34 2.29 5.57 -15.23
C ARG A 34 2.64 4.45 -16.21
N ARG A 35 2.53 4.68 -17.52
CA ARG A 35 2.96 3.72 -18.56
C ARG A 35 4.46 3.48 -18.53
N LEU A 36 5.27 4.54 -18.44
CA LEU A 36 6.73 4.43 -18.36
C LEU A 36 7.14 3.64 -17.11
N ALA A 37 6.59 3.99 -15.95
CA ALA A 37 6.88 3.27 -14.72
C ALA A 37 6.51 1.78 -14.81
N GLN A 38 5.34 1.45 -15.36
CA GLN A 38 4.93 0.06 -15.54
C GLN A 38 5.84 -0.71 -16.51
N ALA A 39 6.24 -0.08 -17.63
CA ALA A 39 7.12 -0.70 -18.62
C ALA A 39 8.51 -1.03 -18.06
N HIS A 40 9.01 -0.18 -17.14
CA HIS A 40 10.33 -0.34 -16.53
C HIS A 40 10.29 -0.95 -15.13
N GLY A 41 9.11 -1.35 -14.63
CA GLY A 41 8.96 -1.92 -13.28
C GLY A 41 9.29 -0.93 -12.14
N LEU A 42 9.13 0.37 -12.37
CA LEU A 42 9.39 1.40 -11.38
C LEU A 42 8.24 1.54 -10.38
N ASP A 43 8.57 1.68 -9.11
CA ASP A 43 7.60 1.99 -8.07
C ASP A 43 7.31 3.50 -8.01
N LEU A 44 6.11 3.85 -8.44
CA LEU A 44 5.63 5.23 -8.41
C LEU A 44 5.53 5.76 -6.98
N ALA A 45 5.23 4.94 -5.98
CA ALA A 45 5.10 5.41 -4.60
C ALA A 45 6.46 5.83 -4.05
N ALA A 46 7.48 4.99 -4.23
CA ALA A 46 8.85 5.32 -3.86
C ALA A 46 9.36 6.57 -4.59
N ILE A 47 9.10 6.69 -5.90
CA ILE A 47 9.50 7.88 -6.68
C ILE A 47 8.79 9.13 -6.18
N GLN A 48 7.52 9.05 -5.80
CA GLN A 48 6.77 10.20 -5.29
C GLN A 48 7.39 10.75 -4.01
N GLN A 49 7.72 9.84 -3.09
CA GLN A 49 8.36 10.18 -1.81
C GLN A 49 9.78 10.71 -2.03
N GLN A 50 10.54 10.09 -2.92
CA GLN A 50 11.92 10.47 -3.21
C GLN A 50 12.03 11.80 -3.95
N ALA A 51 11.12 12.08 -4.88
CA ALA A 51 11.05 13.36 -5.57
C ALA A 51 10.38 14.45 -4.72
N GLY A 52 9.63 14.08 -3.67
CA GLY A 52 8.92 15.01 -2.81
C GLY A 52 7.81 15.80 -3.54
N VAL A 53 7.23 15.22 -4.59
CA VAL A 53 6.20 15.87 -5.41
C VAL A 53 4.84 15.24 -5.21
N ASP A 54 3.77 16.04 -5.24
CA ASP A 54 2.41 15.52 -5.22
C ASP A 54 2.02 14.81 -6.52
N LEU A 55 2.56 15.21 -7.68
CA LEU A 55 2.22 14.65 -8.98
C LEU A 55 3.46 14.19 -9.74
N ILE A 56 3.49 12.91 -10.09
CA ILE A 56 4.53 12.34 -10.93
C ILE A 56 4.24 12.59 -12.41
N THR A 57 5.13 13.35 -13.05
CA THR A 57 5.15 13.60 -14.49
C THR A 57 6.33 12.87 -15.15
N GLU A 58 6.38 12.90 -16.48
CA GLU A 58 7.48 12.31 -17.25
C GLU A 58 8.84 12.91 -16.85
N SER A 59 8.91 14.23 -16.65
CA SER A 59 10.15 14.92 -16.24
C SER A 59 10.65 14.47 -14.87
N VAL A 60 9.74 14.18 -13.94
CA VAL A 60 10.11 13.62 -12.63
C VAL A 60 10.61 12.19 -12.79
N LEU A 61 10.01 11.42 -13.71
CA LEU A 61 10.41 10.03 -13.96
C LEU A 61 11.73 9.89 -14.72
N GLN A 62 12.04 10.82 -15.62
CA GLN A 62 13.24 10.82 -16.47
C GLN A 62 14.55 10.45 -15.75
N PRO A 63 14.90 11.05 -14.59
CA PRO A 63 16.12 10.69 -13.87
C PRO A 63 16.10 9.27 -13.26
N PHE A 64 14.92 8.68 -13.07
CA PHE A 64 14.75 7.32 -12.53
C PHE A 64 14.62 6.25 -13.62
N LEU A 65 14.48 6.65 -14.89
CA LEU A 65 14.41 5.72 -16.01
C LEU A 65 15.80 5.13 -16.30
N PRO A 66 15.91 3.81 -16.52
CA PRO A 66 17.15 3.20 -16.96
C PRO A 66 17.57 3.80 -18.31
N LYS A 67 18.85 4.13 -18.46
CA LYS A 67 19.39 4.83 -19.64
C LYS A 67 19.51 3.97 -20.91
N GLU A 68 18.97 2.75 -20.93
CA GLU A 68 18.87 1.97 -22.16
C GLU A 68 17.63 2.41 -22.93
N GLN A 69 17.83 3.43 -23.78
CA GLN A 69 16.97 3.64 -24.93
C GLN A 69 17.64 2.94 -26.12
N PRO A 70 16.92 2.06 -26.85
CA PRO A 70 17.43 1.39 -28.04
C PRO A 70 17.72 2.38 -29.19
#